data_AF-A0A2I2YHE4-F1
#
_entry.id   AF-A0A2I2YHE4-F1
#
_cell.length_a   1.000
_cell.length_b   1.000
_cell.length_c   1.000
_cell.angle_alpha   90.00
_cell.angle_beta   90.00
_cell.angle_gamma   90.00
#
_symmetry.space_group_name_H-M   'P 1'
#
loop_
_entity.id
_entity.type
_entity.pdbx_description
1 polymer ?
#
loop_
_entity_poly.entity_id
_entity_poly.type
_entity_poly.pdbx_seq_one_letter_code
_entity_poly.pdbx_strand_id
1 'polypeptide(L)'
;MHLVTFCLGEDDGVHTVEDASRKLAVMDSQGRVWAQEMLLRVSPDHVTLLDPASKEELESYPLGAIVRCDAVMPPGRSRSLLLLVCQEPERAQPDVHFFQGLRLGAELIREDIQGALHNYRSGRGERRAAALRATQEELQRDRSPAAETPPLQRRPSVRAVISTVERGAGRGRPQAKPIPEAEEAQRPEPVRTSSNADSASPDLGPRGPDLAVLQAEREVDILNHVFDDVESFVSRLQKSAEAARVLEHRERGRRTRRRAAGEGLLTLRAKPPSEAEYTDVLQKIKYAFSLLARLRGNIADPSSPELLHFLFGPLQMIVNTSGGPEFASSVRRPHLTSDAVALLRDNVTPRENELWTSLGDSWTRPGLELPPEEGPPYRPEFFSGWEPPVTDPQSRAWEDPVEKQLQHERRRRQQSAPQVAVNGWVRW
;
A
#
# COMPACT_ATOMS: atom_id res chain seq x y z
N MET A 1 6.01 12.36 -10.89
CA MET A 1 5.61 11.06 -11.46
C MET A 1 5.23 11.23 -12.92
N HIS A 2 5.73 10.40 -13.82
CA HIS A 2 5.24 10.31 -15.20
C HIS A 2 3.90 9.59 -15.23
N LEU A 3 2.95 10.10 -16.02
CA LEU A 3 1.61 9.52 -16.19
C LEU A 3 1.51 8.78 -17.51
N VAL A 4 1.73 9.44 -18.64
CA VAL A 4 1.55 8.83 -19.95
C VAL A 4 2.41 9.52 -21.00
N THR A 5 2.80 8.75 -22.01
CA THR A 5 3.43 9.22 -23.25
C THR A 5 2.59 8.71 -24.43
N PHE A 6 2.27 9.58 -25.39
CA PHE A 6 1.63 9.19 -26.65
C PHE A 6 2.07 10.10 -27.81
N CYS A 7 2.12 9.56 -29.02
CA CYS A 7 2.39 10.33 -30.24
C CYS A 7 1.17 11.17 -30.64
N LEU A 8 1.41 12.34 -31.25
CA LEU A 8 0.39 13.14 -31.91
C LEU A 8 0.31 12.75 -33.39
N GLY A 9 -0.68 11.91 -33.73
CA GLY A 9 -1.02 11.65 -35.13
C GLY A 9 -1.63 12.86 -35.82
N GLU A 10 -1.40 13.01 -37.13
CA GLU A 10 -2.08 14.05 -37.93
C GLU A 10 -3.61 13.90 -37.90
N ASP A 11 -4.11 12.65 -37.80
CA ASP A 11 -5.54 12.30 -37.74
C ASP A 11 -6.09 12.18 -36.30
N ASP A 12 -5.27 12.40 -35.26
CA ASP A 12 -5.69 12.18 -33.86
C ASP A 12 -6.62 13.29 -33.33
N GLY A 13 -6.78 14.39 -34.06
CA GLY A 13 -7.59 15.54 -33.65
C GLY A 13 -7.07 16.25 -32.40
N VAL A 14 -5.77 16.07 -32.07
CA VAL A 14 -5.11 16.70 -30.92
C VAL A 14 -4.18 17.80 -31.41
N HIS A 15 -4.67 19.03 -31.40
CA HIS A 15 -3.92 20.20 -31.88
C HIS A 15 -3.61 21.21 -30.76
N THR A 16 -4.36 21.16 -29.66
CA THR A 16 -4.24 22.05 -28.52
C THR A 16 -3.88 21.31 -27.23
N VAL A 17 -3.48 22.06 -26.22
CA VAL A 17 -3.22 21.52 -24.88
C VAL A 17 -4.49 20.99 -24.23
N GLU A 18 -5.63 21.62 -24.53
CA GLU A 18 -6.95 21.21 -24.12
C GLU A 18 -7.31 19.87 -24.75
N ASP A 19 -7.00 19.65 -26.03
CA ASP A 19 -7.24 18.38 -26.71
C ASP A 19 -6.39 17.26 -26.08
N ALA A 20 -5.11 17.54 -25.80
CA ALA A 20 -4.22 16.60 -25.14
C ALA A 20 -4.72 16.24 -23.74
N SER A 21 -5.26 17.22 -23.00
CA SER A 21 -5.86 17.00 -21.68
C SER A 21 -7.14 16.17 -21.75
N ARG A 22 -7.97 16.34 -22.79
CA ARG A 22 -9.14 15.47 -23.03
C ARG A 22 -8.73 14.05 -23.39
N LYS A 23 -7.72 13.87 -24.26
CA LYS A 23 -7.16 12.54 -24.60
C LYS A 23 -6.61 11.84 -23.35
N LEU A 24 -5.94 12.57 -22.46
CA LEU A 24 -5.50 12.05 -21.16
C LEU A 24 -6.68 11.51 -20.32
N ALA A 25 -7.78 12.26 -20.21
CA ALA A 25 -8.95 11.84 -19.46
C ALA A 25 -9.60 10.57 -20.05
N VAL A 26 -9.66 10.48 -21.38
CA VAL A 26 -10.13 9.27 -22.07
C VAL A 26 -9.21 8.08 -21.75
N MET A 27 -7.89 8.26 -21.83
CA MET A 27 -6.94 7.20 -21.49
C MET A 27 -7.06 6.78 -20.01
N ASP A 28 -7.31 7.71 -19.09
CA ASP A 28 -7.51 7.43 -17.67
C ASP A 28 -8.78 6.60 -17.46
N SER A 29 -9.88 6.94 -18.13
CA SER A 29 -11.13 6.16 -18.11
C SER A 29 -10.98 4.74 -18.66
N GLN A 30 -10.03 4.53 -19.57
CA GLN A 30 -9.68 3.22 -20.13
C GLN A 30 -8.65 2.45 -19.28
N GLY A 31 -8.19 3.01 -18.16
CA GLY A 31 -7.16 2.41 -17.32
C GLY A 31 -5.75 2.41 -17.93
N ARG A 32 -5.50 3.26 -18.93
CA ARG A 32 -4.21 3.35 -19.66
C ARG A 32 -3.25 4.39 -19.08
N VAL A 33 -3.63 5.03 -17.97
CA VAL A 33 -2.82 6.02 -17.25
C VAL A 33 -2.31 5.39 -15.95
N TRP A 34 -1.03 5.61 -15.69
CA TRP A 34 -0.27 4.92 -14.65
C TRP A 34 0.86 5.82 -14.16
N ALA A 35 0.82 6.14 -12.87
CA ALA A 35 1.84 6.95 -12.24
C ALA A 35 3.11 6.14 -12.02
N GLN A 36 4.22 6.62 -12.58
CA GLN A 36 5.57 6.08 -12.36
C GLN A 36 6.41 7.17 -11.70
N GLU A 37 7.03 6.88 -10.56
CA GLU A 37 7.95 7.82 -9.93
C GLU A 37 9.25 7.94 -10.72
N MET A 38 9.73 9.18 -10.88
CA MET A 38 10.92 9.52 -11.66
C MET A 38 11.53 10.80 -11.15
N LEU A 39 12.83 10.96 -11.38
CA LEU A 39 13.52 12.24 -11.20
C LEU A 39 13.59 12.97 -12.54
N LEU A 40 13.08 14.19 -12.58
CA LEU A 40 13.23 15.08 -13.72
C LEU A 40 14.39 16.03 -13.43
N ARG A 41 15.39 16.04 -14.30
CA ARG A 41 16.55 16.92 -14.22
C ARG A 41 16.55 17.87 -15.41
N VAL A 42 16.62 19.17 -15.15
CA VAL A 42 16.80 20.20 -16.17
C VAL A 42 18.28 20.58 -16.22
N SER A 43 18.93 20.37 -17.36
CA SER A 43 20.33 20.75 -17.64
C SER A 43 20.38 21.97 -18.56
N PRO A 44 21.55 22.57 -18.85
CA PRO A 44 21.65 23.71 -19.79
C PRO A 44 21.24 23.38 -21.22
N ASP A 45 21.28 22.11 -21.59
CA ASP A 45 21.12 21.60 -22.94
C ASP A 45 20.01 20.55 -23.06
N HIS A 46 19.67 19.83 -21.99
CA HIS A 46 18.71 18.71 -22.01
C HIS A 46 17.73 18.74 -20.83
N VAL A 47 16.57 18.11 -21.00
CA VAL A 47 15.69 17.65 -19.91
C VAL A 47 15.78 16.13 -19.84
N THR A 48 16.20 15.60 -18.71
CA THR A 48 16.46 14.17 -18.52
C THR A 48 15.51 13.57 -17.49
N LEU A 49 14.98 12.38 -17.77
CA LEU A 49 14.25 11.54 -16.83
C LEU A 49 15.18 10.45 -16.30
N LEU A 50 15.29 10.35 -14.98
CA LEU A 50 16.15 9.37 -14.30
C LEU A 50 15.33 8.47 -13.40
N ASP A 51 15.81 7.25 -13.21
CA ASP A 51 15.30 6.33 -12.21
C ASP A 51 15.57 6.89 -10.80
N PRO A 52 14.58 6.91 -9.88
CA PRO A 52 14.76 7.48 -8.56
C PRO A 52 15.76 6.71 -7.68
N ALA A 53 15.90 5.40 -7.88
CA ALA A 53 16.77 4.55 -7.07
C ALA A 53 18.19 4.45 -7.67
N SER A 54 18.31 3.97 -8.91
CA SER A 54 19.60 3.71 -9.56
C SER A 54 20.24 4.97 -10.17
N LYS A 55 19.45 6.04 -10.35
CA LYS A 55 19.84 7.25 -11.10
C LYS A 55 20.17 6.97 -12.58
N GLU A 56 19.77 5.81 -13.09
CA GLU A 56 19.90 5.45 -14.50
C GLU A 56 19.10 6.44 -15.38
N GLU A 57 19.67 6.81 -16.52
CA GLU A 57 18.99 7.65 -17.51
C GLU A 57 17.97 6.84 -18.32
N LEU A 58 16.71 7.29 -18.25
CA LEU A 58 15.57 6.62 -18.86
C LEU A 58 15.20 7.26 -20.19
N GLU A 59 15.11 8.60 -20.20
CA GLU A 59 14.82 9.41 -21.38
C GLU A 59 15.58 10.73 -21.29
N SER A 60 15.97 11.29 -22.44
CA SER A 60 16.72 12.54 -22.50
C SER A 60 16.30 13.34 -23.71
N TYR A 61 15.78 14.54 -23.45
CA TYR A 61 15.21 15.41 -24.47
C TYR A 61 16.12 16.64 -24.63
N PRO A 62 16.81 16.82 -25.77
CA PRO A 62 17.56 18.05 -26.00
C PRO A 62 16.59 19.22 -26.02
N LEU A 63 16.98 20.37 -25.46
CA LEU A 63 16.12 21.56 -25.38
C LEU A 63 15.65 22.04 -26.77
N GLY A 64 16.43 21.79 -27.82
CA GLY A 64 16.05 22.06 -29.20
C GLY A 64 14.88 21.21 -29.72
N ALA A 65 14.67 20.01 -29.17
CA ALA A 65 13.55 19.12 -29.51
C ALA A 65 12.27 19.44 -28.71
N ILE A 66 12.36 20.22 -27.62
CA ILE A 66 11.19 20.58 -26.82
C ILE A 66 10.42 21.71 -27.52
N VAL A 67 9.25 21.35 -28.05
CA VAL A 67 8.37 22.26 -28.78
C VAL A 67 7.52 23.08 -27.82
N ARG A 68 6.99 22.44 -26.77
CA ARG A 68 6.10 23.07 -25.79
C ARG A 68 6.30 22.49 -24.39
N CYS A 69 6.23 23.36 -23.39
CA CYS A 69 6.21 23.01 -21.98
C CYS A 69 5.15 23.86 -21.29
N ASP A 70 4.16 23.20 -20.67
CA ASP A 70 2.99 23.85 -20.10
C ASP A 70 2.57 23.20 -18.77
N ALA A 71 1.76 23.90 -17.99
CA ALA A 71 1.21 23.42 -16.73
C ALA A 71 -0.31 23.52 -16.85
N VAL A 72 -0.96 22.38 -16.74
CA VAL A 72 -2.38 22.25 -17.06
C VAL A 72 -3.14 21.72 -15.87
N MET A 73 -4.37 22.18 -15.69
CA MET A 73 -5.27 21.67 -14.67
C MET A 73 -6.47 21.01 -15.35
N PRO A 74 -6.43 19.70 -15.63
CA PRO A 74 -7.55 19.02 -16.24
C PRO A 74 -8.80 19.11 -15.35
N PRO A 75 -10.00 19.23 -15.94
CA PRO A 75 -11.24 19.29 -15.16
C PRO A 75 -11.38 18.06 -14.27
N GLY A 76 -11.79 18.27 -13.02
CA GLY A 76 -11.95 17.20 -12.02
C GLY A 76 -10.67 16.79 -11.29
N ARG A 77 -9.52 17.42 -11.54
CA ARG A 77 -8.28 17.19 -10.78
C ARG A 77 -7.97 18.37 -9.85
N SER A 78 -7.48 18.06 -8.65
CA SER A 78 -7.06 19.05 -7.66
C SER A 78 -5.60 19.49 -7.81
N ARG A 79 -4.84 18.90 -8.75
CA ARG A 79 -3.42 19.19 -8.96
C ARG A 79 -3.11 19.46 -10.43
N SER A 80 -2.26 20.45 -10.66
CA SER A 80 -1.68 20.76 -11.96
C SER A 80 -0.79 19.62 -12.47
N LEU A 81 -0.83 19.34 -13.76
CA LEU A 81 0.04 18.43 -14.47
C LEU A 81 1.03 19.21 -15.34
N LEU A 82 2.27 18.73 -15.42
CA LEU A 82 3.24 19.22 -16.38
C LEU A 82 2.99 18.51 -17.71
N LEU A 83 2.89 19.29 -18.78
CA LEU A 83 2.81 18.82 -20.15
C LEU A 83 4.12 19.17 -20.86
N LEU A 84 4.74 18.18 -21.50
CA LEU A 84 5.93 18.35 -22.33
C LEU A 84 5.66 17.79 -23.73
N VAL A 85 5.88 18.58 -24.77
CA VAL A 85 5.79 18.16 -26.17
C VAL A 85 7.18 18.16 -26.78
N CYS A 86 7.61 17.00 -27.25
CA CYS A 86 8.94 16.77 -27.81
C CYS A 86 8.84 16.34 -29.27
N GLN A 87 9.55 17.01 -30.16
CA GLN A 87 9.75 16.64 -31.56
C GLN A 87 11.22 16.31 -31.77
N GLU A 88 11.56 15.03 -31.64
CA GLU A 88 12.90 14.56 -31.99
C GLU A 88 13.08 14.57 -33.53
N PRO A 89 14.26 14.95 -34.05
CA PRO A 89 14.49 15.03 -35.49
C PRO A 89 14.36 13.68 -36.19
N GLU A 90 14.54 12.57 -35.47
CA GLU A 90 14.39 11.21 -35.97
C GLU A 90 12.94 10.69 -35.95
N ARG A 91 12.00 11.44 -35.36
CA ARG A 91 10.59 11.05 -35.27
C ARG A 91 9.74 11.79 -36.30
N ALA A 92 8.80 11.07 -36.91
CA ALA A 92 7.84 11.68 -37.83
C ALA A 92 6.79 12.54 -37.10
N GLN A 93 6.46 12.20 -35.87
CA GLN A 93 5.41 12.84 -35.08
C GLN A 93 5.95 13.25 -33.70
N PRO A 94 5.41 14.33 -33.11
CA PRO A 94 5.79 14.75 -31.78
C PRO A 94 5.14 13.87 -30.72
N ASP A 95 5.81 13.72 -29.59
CA ASP A 95 5.33 13.00 -28.42
C ASP A 95 4.86 13.96 -27.34
N VAL A 96 3.75 13.61 -26.69
CA VAL A 96 3.20 14.32 -25.54
C VAL A 96 3.44 13.50 -24.29
N HIS A 97 4.06 14.13 -23.30
CA HIS A 97 4.32 13.56 -21.99
C HIS A 97 3.55 14.32 -20.93
N PHE A 98 2.81 13.60 -20.08
CA PHE A 98 2.17 14.15 -18.90
C PHE A 98 2.88 13.70 -17.64
N PHE A 99 3.12 14.64 -16.73
CA PHE A 99 3.69 14.36 -15.41
C PHE A 99 2.83 14.99 -14.32
N GLN A 100 2.71 14.29 -13.20
CA GLN A 100 2.16 14.84 -11.97
C GLN A 100 3.31 15.26 -11.05
N GLY A 101 3.37 16.56 -10.75
CA GLY A 101 4.25 17.10 -9.71
C GLY A 101 3.86 16.55 -8.34
N LEU A 102 4.87 16.27 -7.52
CA LEU A 102 4.67 15.92 -6.12
C LEU A 102 4.68 17.21 -5.29
N ARG A 103 5.79 17.51 -4.64
CA ARG A 103 5.94 18.66 -3.73
C ARG A 103 5.95 20.01 -4.44
N LEU A 104 6.76 20.16 -5.49
CA LEU A 104 6.98 21.44 -6.17
C LEU A 104 5.82 21.88 -7.08
N GLY A 105 4.79 21.05 -7.26
CA GLY A 105 3.75 21.29 -8.27
C GLY A 105 4.28 21.27 -9.71
N ALA A 106 3.42 21.51 -10.70
CA ALA A 106 3.84 21.55 -12.10
C ALA A 106 4.38 22.92 -12.53
N GLU A 107 3.90 24.00 -11.90
CA GLU A 107 4.25 25.37 -12.28
C GLU A 107 5.72 25.71 -12.08
N LEU A 108 6.30 25.36 -10.93
CA LEU A 108 7.71 25.63 -10.66
C LEU A 108 8.62 24.86 -11.63
N ILE A 109 8.23 23.62 -11.96
CA ILE A 109 8.97 22.80 -12.94
C ILE A 109 8.84 23.40 -14.34
N ARG A 110 7.65 23.88 -14.72
CA ARG A 110 7.41 24.58 -15.99
C ARG A 110 8.29 25.82 -16.11
N GLU A 111 8.35 26.67 -15.08
CA GLU A 111 9.17 27.89 -15.10
C GLU A 111 10.68 27.59 -15.21
N ASP A 112 11.20 26.54 -14.56
CA ASP A 112 12.60 26.14 -14.74
C ASP A 112 12.87 25.64 -16.17
N ILE A 113 12.02 24.78 -16.73
CA ILE A 113 12.16 24.29 -18.10
C ILE A 113 12.04 25.45 -19.10
N GLN A 114 11.06 26.34 -18.94
CA GLN A 114 10.91 27.53 -19.80
C GLN A 114 12.08 28.50 -19.66
N GLY A 115 12.62 28.67 -18.44
CA GLY A 115 13.84 29.42 -18.19
C GLY A 115 15.05 28.81 -18.90
N ALA A 116 15.19 27.48 -18.86
CA ALA A 116 16.24 26.75 -19.58
C ALA A 116 16.08 26.89 -21.10
N LEU A 117 14.87 26.76 -21.64
CA LEU A 117 14.58 26.97 -23.06
C LEU A 117 14.91 28.41 -23.51
N HIS A 118 14.56 29.40 -22.70
CA HIS A 118 14.89 30.80 -22.99
C HIS A 118 16.40 31.03 -22.96
N ASN A 119 17.09 30.48 -21.96
CA ASN A 119 18.56 30.56 -21.89
C ASN A 119 19.21 29.88 -23.11
N TYR A 120 18.74 28.70 -23.51
CA TYR A 120 19.24 27.99 -24.68
C TYR A 120 19.05 28.77 -25.99
N ARG A 121 17.88 29.42 -26.17
CA ARG A 121 17.56 30.17 -27.39
C ARG A 121 18.17 31.57 -27.43
N SER A 122 18.36 32.22 -26.29
CA SER A 122 18.70 33.64 -26.20
C SER A 122 20.02 33.92 -25.48
N GLY A 123 20.66 32.90 -24.87
CA GLY A 123 21.86 33.03 -24.04
C GLY A 123 21.64 33.74 -22.70
N ARG A 124 20.38 33.99 -22.31
CA ARG A 124 20.02 34.77 -21.11
C ARG A 124 19.50 33.85 -20.00
N GLY A 125 20.33 33.66 -18.97
CA GLY A 125 20.06 32.75 -17.85
C GLY A 125 19.24 33.34 -16.69
N GLU A 126 18.92 34.63 -16.69
CA GLU A 126 18.27 35.32 -15.57
C GLU A 126 16.92 34.69 -15.18
N ARG A 127 16.11 34.35 -16.19
CA ARG A 127 14.79 33.75 -15.99
C ARG A 127 14.89 32.38 -15.32
N ARG A 128 15.88 31.57 -15.72
CA ARG A 128 16.17 30.28 -15.09
C ARG A 128 16.68 30.45 -13.66
N ALA A 129 17.59 31.40 -13.43
CA ALA A 129 18.10 31.69 -12.09
C ALA A 129 16.98 32.13 -11.13
N ALA A 130 15.99 32.90 -11.61
CA ALA A 130 14.81 33.25 -10.83
C ALA A 130 13.94 32.02 -10.50
N ALA A 131 13.68 31.14 -11.48
CA ALA A 131 12.91 29.92 -11.26
C ALA A 131 13.57 28.95 -10.26
N LEU A 132 14.89 28.78 -10.34
CA LEU A 132 15.65 27.95 -9.40
C LEU A 132 15.62 28.52 -7.98
N ARG A 133 15.69 29.84 -7.82
CA ARG A 133 15.53 30.50 -6.51
C ARG A 133 14.15 30.25 -5.91
N ALA A 134 13.08 30.45 -6.69
CA ALA A 134 11.71 30.18 -6.24
C ALA A 134 11.51 28.71 -5.83
N THR A 135 12.08 27.78 -6.60
CA THR A 135 12.07 26.35 -6.29
C THR A 135 12.79 26.06 -4.96
N GLN A 136 13.96 26.67 -4.74
CA GLN A 136 14.73 26.50 -3.51
C GLN A 136 14.01 27.08 -2.28
N GLU A 137 13.32 28.22 -2.42
CA GLU A 137 12.50 28.78 -1.35
C GLU A 137 11.33 27.86 -0.97
N GLU A 138 10.64 27.29 -1.96
CA GLU A 138 9.56 26.33 -1.72
C GLU A 138 10.06 25.06 -1.02
N LEU A 139 11.27 24.61 -1.38
CA LEU A 139 11.92 23.50 -0.70
C LEU A 139 12.32 23.82 0.76
N GLN A 140 12.40 25.09 1.14
CA GLN A 140 12.78 25.51 2.49
C GLN A 140 11.56 25.80 3.39
N ARG A 141 10.44 26.29 2.83
CA ARG A 141 9.22 26.63 3.60
C ARG A 141 8.67 25.45 4.41
N ASP A 142 8.77 24.23 3.89
CA ASP A 142 8.21 23.02 4.50
C ASP A 142 9.17 22.22 5.40
N ARG A 143 10.32 22.79 5.82
CA ARG A 143 11.22 22.12 6.79
C ARG A 143 10.77 22.27 8.27
N SER A 144 9.57 22.78 8.51
CA SER A 144 8.91 22.87 9.83
C SER A 144 7.82 21.80 9.96
N PRO A 145 7.54 21.22 11.16
CA PRO A 145 6.92 19.90 11.25
C PRO A 145 5.39 19.90 11.07
N ALA A 146 4.94 18.83 10.42
CA ALA A 146 3.61 18.21 10.44
C ALA A 146 2.45 18.97 9.75
N ALA A 147 2.20 18.61 8.50
CA ALA A 147 0.84 18.53 7.98
C ALA A 147 0.67 17.18 7.27
N GLU A 148 -0.10 16.30 7.91
CA GLU A 148 -0.46 15.00 7.40
C GLU A 148 -1.17 15.12 6.04
N THR A 149 -0.67 14.39 5.05
CA THR A 149 -1.35 14.23 3.77
C THR A 149 -2.62 13.40 3.96
N PRO A 150 -3.79 13.82 3.44
CA PRO A 150 -5.00 13.01 3.52
C PRO A 150 -4.85 11.76 2.64
N PRO A 151 -5.37 10.60 3.08
CA PRO A 151 -5.24 9.35 2.34
C PRO A 151 -6.01 9.42 1.02
N LEU A 152 -5.41 8.83 -0.01
CA LEU A 152 -6.02 8.66 -1.33
C LEU A 152 -7.32 7.85 -1.19
N GLN A 153 -8.38 8.31 -1.87
CA GLN A 153 -9.67 7.63 -1.95
C GLN A 153 -9.49 6.18 -2.40
N ARG A 154 -9.85 5.26 -1.52
CA ARG A 154 -9.76 3.81 -1.73
C ARG A 154 -10.94 3.32 -2.57
N ARG A 155 -10.64 2.43 -3.53
CA ARG A 155 -11.62 1.55 -4.17
C ARG A 155 -12.08 0.47 -3.16
N PRO A 156 -13.23 -0.19 -3.36
CA PRO A 156 -13.69 -1.23 -2.44
C PRO A 156 -12.71 -2.41 -2.44
N SER A 157 -11.98 -2.57 -1.34
CA SER A 157 -11.14 -3.73 -1.04
C SER A 157 -11.85 -4.64 -0.04
N VAL A 158 -11.52 -5.92 -0.02
CA VAL A 158 -12.06 -6.90 0.94
C VAL A 158 -11.47 -6.57 2.31
N ARG A 159 -12.27 -5.99 3.20
CA ARG A 159 -11.82 -5.55 4.53
C ARG A 159 -12.36 -6.46 5.62
N ALA A 160 -11.52 -6.79 6.59
CA ALA A 160 -11.96 -7.38 7.83
C ALA A 160 -12.75 -6.35 8.64
N VAL A 161 -13.91 -6.76 9.18
CA VAL A 161 -14.78 -5.95 10.05
C VAL A 161 -15.11 -6.74 11.32
N ILE A 162 -15.14 -6.05 12.46
CA ILE A 162 -15.45 -6.67 13.75
C ILE A 162 -16.94 -7.02 13.81
N SER A 163 -17.21 -8.23 14.30
CA SER A 163 -18.57 -8.71 14.52
C SER A 163 -19.20 -8.00 15.72
N THR A 164 -20.10 -7.05 15.47
CA THR A 164 -20.93 -6.41 16.50
C THR A 164 -22.17 -7.28 16.76
N VAL A 165 -22.04 -8.37 17.52
CA VAL A 165 -23.22 -9.04 18.07
C VAL A 165 -23.56 -8.35 19.39
N GLU A 166 -24.51 -7.41 19.35
CA GLU A 166 -25.21 -6.96 20.56
C GLU A 166 -25.77 -8.20 21.28
N ARG A 167 -25.28 -8.49 22.48
CA ARG A 167 -25.95 -9.42 23.40
C ARG A 167 -27.21 -8.75 23.95
N GLY A 168 -28.22 -8.62 23.09
CA GLY A 168 -29.57 -8.27 23.49
C GLY A 168 -30.19 -9.43 24.27
N ALA A 169 -30.40 -9.21 25.57
CA ALA A 169 -31.21 -10.08 26.42
C ALA A 169 -32.61 -10.26 25.79
N GLY A 170 -33.05 -11.51 25.71
CA GLY A 170 -34.25 -11.89 24.98
C GLY A 170 -35.57 -11.47 25.62
N ARG A 171 -36.56 -11.23 24.76
CA ARG A 171 -37.87 -11.89 24.74
C ARG A 171 -38.59 -11.52 23.42
N GLY A 172 -38.95 -12.54 22.62
CA GLY A 172 -39.91 -12.40 21.51
C GLY A 172 -41.34 -12.12 22.03
N ARG A 173 -42.38 -11.80 21.27
CA ARG A 173 -42.77 -11.58 19.85
C ARG A 173 -44.31 -11.20 19.92
N PRO A 174 -45.13 -10.90 18.89
CA PRO A 174 -45.04 -10.17 17.60
C PRO A 174 -46.00 -8.93 17.43
N GLN A 175 -45.71 -8.10 16.42
CA GLN A 175 -46.57 -7.34 15.47
C GLN A 175 -47.91 -6.69 15.89
N ALA A 176 -48.02 -5.36 15.70
CA ALA A 176 -48.88 -4.66 14.70
C ALA A 176 -48.98 -3.13 14.98
N LYS A 177 -48.93 -2.30 13.93
CA LYS A 177 -49.34 -0.86 13.90
C LYS A 177 -50.80 -0.79 13.37
N PRO A 178 -51.62 0.30 13.52
CA PRO A 178 -51.23 1.72 13.51
C PRO A 178 -51.99 2.67 14.50
N ILE A 179 -51.52 3.92 14.57
CA ILE A 179 -51.96 5.09 15.37
C ILE A 179 -53.29 5.70 14.81
N PRO A 180 -54.05 6.59 15.51
CA PRO A 180 -53.71 8.04 15.59
C PRO A 180 -54.07 8.79 16.90
N GLU A 181 -53.47 9.98 17.01
CA GLU A 181 -53.67 11.20 17.84
C GLU A 181 -54.86 11.35 18.80
N ALA A 182 -54.61 11.90 20.01
CA ALA A 182 -54.97 13.28 20.40
C ALA A 182 -54.64 13.61 21.89
N GLU A 183 -54.00 14.78 22.06
CA GLU A 183 -54.00 15.81 23.12
C GLU A 183 -54.20 15.58 24.65
N GLU A 184 -53.41 16.41 25.37
CA GLU A 184 -53.66 17.14 26.62
C GLU A 184 -53.41 16.52 28.02
N ALA A 185 -52.37 17.08 28.64
CA ALA A 185 -52.39 17.85 29.90
C ALA A 185 -52.48 17.16 31.29
N GLN A 186 -51.61 17.67 32.16
CA GLN A 186 -51.69 17.80 33.63
C GLN A 186 -51.15 16.68 34.56
N ARG A 187 -50.06 17.07 35.24
CA ARG A 187 -49.53 16.63 36.55
C ARG A 187 -50.64 16.64 37.64
N PRO A 188 -50.55 15.80 38.71
CA PRO A 188 -49.68 16.10 39.86
C PRO A 188 -48.97 14.92 40.56
N GLU A 189 -47.83 15.26 41.15
CA GLU A 189 -47.07 14.61 42.25
C GLU A 189 -47.95 14.30 43.49
N PRO A 190 -47.59 13.35 44.39
CA PRO A 190 -46.62 13.72 45.46
C PRO A 190 -45.78 12.62 46.15
N VAL A 191 -44.67 13.12 46.76
CA VAL A 191 -43.97 12.71 48.00
C VAL A 191 -42.73 11.80 47.92
N ARG A 192 -41.57 12.47 47.86
CA ARG A 192 -40.42 12.44 48.80
C ARG A 192 -40.08 11.10 49.49
N THR A 193 -38.88 10.60 49.20
CA THR A 193 -37.83 10.44 50.24
C THR A 193 -36.44 10.58 49.61
N SER A 194 -35.64 11.42 50.26
CA SER A 194 -34.26 11.80 50.01
C SER A 194 -33.25 10.68 50.27
N SER A 195 -32.18 10.60 49.47
CA SER A 195 -30.80 10.61 49.99
C SER A 195 -29.81 10.98 48.88
N ASN A 196 -28.74 11.63 49.33
CA ASN A 196 -27.90 12.56 48.60
C ASN A 196 -26.94 11.93 47.57
N ALA A 197 -26.54 12.78 46.63
CA ALA A 197 -25.34 12.68 45.81
C ALA A 197 -24.08 12.45 46.66
N ASP A 198 -23.22 11.55 46.21
CA ASP A 198 -21.85 11.86 45.79
C ASP A 198 -21.07 10.55 45.64
N SER A 199 -20.63 10.26 44.42
CA SER A 199 -19.48 9.40 44.16
C SER A 199 -18.95 9.74 42.78
N ALA A 200 -18.00 10.68 42.77
CA ALA A 200 -17.03 10.80 41.71
C ALA A 200 -16.34 9.43 41.54
N SER A 201 -16.71 8.69 40.50
CA SER A 201 -15.92 7.54 40.07
C SER A 201 -14.64 8.06 39.44
N PRO A 202 -13.45 7.62 39.88
CA PRO A 202 -12.24 7.86 39.13
C PRO A 202 -12.38 7.13 37.79
N ASP A 203 -11.95 7.79 36.73
CA ASP A 203 -11.80 7.28 35.38
C ASP A 203 -10.86 6.06 35.41
N LEU A 204 -11.42 4.90 35.75
CA LEU A 204 -10.77 3.61 35.61
C LEU A 204 -10.88 3.28 34.14
N GLY A 205 -9.75 3.39 33.42
CA GLY A 205 -9.65 3.03 32.01
C GLY A 205 -10.24 1.66 31.66
N PRO A 206 -10.31 1.32 30.36
CA PRO A 206 -11.11 0.22 29.84
C PRO A 206 -10.89 -1.10 30.60
N ARG A 207 -11.98 -1.74 31.04
CA ARG A 207 -11.94 -3.00 31.81
C ARG A 207 -11.67 -4.18 30.86
N GLY A 208 -11.29 -5.33 31.41
CA GLY A 208 -10.83 -6.53 30.67
C GLY A 208 -11.58 -6.89 29.36
N PRO A 209 -12.93 -6.88 29.31
CA PRO A 209 -13.68 -7.12 28.07
C PRO A 209 -13.47 -6.04 27.01
N ASP A 210 -13.43 -4.76 27.41
CA ASP A 210 -13.20 -3.61 26.52
C ASP A 210 -11.77 -3.66 25.95
N LEU A 211 -10.84 -4.15 26.77
CA LEU A 211 -9.44 -4.39 26.41
C LEU A 211 -9.26 -5.41 25.28
N ALA A 212 -10.04 -6.49 25.30
CA ALA A 212 -10.02 -7.52 24.26
C ALA A 212 -10.63 -7.02 22.94
N VAL A 213 -11.67 -6.19 23.02
CA VAL A 213 -12.29 -5.54 21.84
C VAL A 213 -11.31 -4.55 21.22
N LEU A 214 -10.70 -3.66 22.01
CA LEU A 214 -9.68 -2.71 21.54
C LEU A 214 -8.44 -3.41 20.94
N GLN A 215 -8.08 -4.59 21.44
CA GLN A 215 -7.02 -5.41 20.85
C GLN A 215 -7.44 -5.99 19.49
N ALA A 216 -8.65 -6.52 19.39
CA ALA A 216 -9.19 -7.04 18.14
C ALA A 216 -9.35 -5.93 17.07
N GLU A 217 -9.80 -4.74 17.46
CA GLU A 217 -9.87 -3.55 16.58
C GLU A 217 -8.52 -3.25 15.94
N ARG A 218 -7.47 -3.19 16.76
CA ARG A 218 -6.11 -2.92 16.27
C ARG A 218 -5.57 -4.06 15.41
N GLU A 219 -5.81 -5.31 15.78
CA GLU A 219 -5.41 -6.47 14.97
C GLU A 219 -6.10 -6.45 13.59
N VAL A 220 -7.37 -6.02 13.53
CA VAL A 220 -8.12 -5.79 12.28
C VAL A 220 -7.51 -4.65 11.46
N ASP A 221 -7.12 -3.54 12.08
CA ASP A 221 -6.45 -2.43 11.39
C ASP A 221 -5.12 -2.86 10.77
N ILE A 222 -4.30 -3.58 11.52
CA ILE A 222 -3.03 -4.13 11.03
C ILE A 222 -3.30 -5.08 9.84
N LEU A 223 -4.25 -5.99 9.99
CA LEU A 223 -4.62 -6.94 8.94
C LEU A 223 -5.09 -6.23 7.66
N ASN A 224 -5.90 -5.18 7.78
CA ASN A 224 -6.37 -4.39 6.64
C ASN A 224 -5.21 -3.68 5.92
N HIS A 225 -4.23 -3.13 6.64
CA HIS A 225 -3.04 -2.54 6.03
C HIS A 225 -2.16 -3.60 5.33
N VAL A 226 -2.10 -4.82 5.87
CA VAL A 226 -1.44 -5.94 5.19
C VAL A 226 -2.13 -6.26 3.86
N PHE A 227 -3.47 -6.31 3.84
CA PHE A 227 -4.22 -6.54 2.61
C PHE A 227 -4.00 -5.43 1.57
N ASP A 228 -3.99 -4.16 2.00
CA ASP A 228 -3.72 -3.03 1.11
C ASP A 228 -2.34 -3.16 0.44
N ASP A 229 -1.31 -3.58 1.20
CA ASP A 229 0.06 -3.75 0.70
C ASP A 229 0.16 -4.95 -0.27
N VAL A 230 -0.48 -6.07 0.05
CA VAL A 230 -0.55 -7.26 -0.83
C VAL A 230 -1.27 -6.91 -2.13
N GLU A 231 -2.42 -6.23 -2.07
CA GLU A 231 -3.17 -5.78 -3.24
C GLU A 231 -2.34 -4.81 -4.10
N SER A 232 -1.67 -3.85 -3.46
CA SER A 232 -0.80 -2.88 -4.12
C SER A 232 0.37 -3.57 -4.82
N PHE A 233 0.97 -4.57 -4.18
CA PHE A 233 2.05 -5.38 -4.76
C PHE A 233 1.56 -6.17 -5.97
N VAL A 234 0.42 -6.88 -5.85
CA VAL A 234 -0.18 -7.65 -6.96
C VAL A 234 -0.55 -6.74 -8.14
N SER A 235 -1.14 -5.57 -7.89
CA SER A 235 -1.47 -4.60 -8.93
C SER A 235 -0.21 -4.15 -9.69
N ARG A 236 0.88 -3.87 -8.97
CA ARG A 236 2.16 -3.49 -9.55
C ARG A 236 2.79 -4.62 -10.35
N LEU A 237 2.71 -5.86 -9.86
CA LEU A 237 3.19 -7.04 -10.56
C LEU A 237 2.46 -7.25 -11.89
N GLN A 238 1.13 -7.14 -11.90
CA GLN A 238 0.32 -7.24 -13.12
C GLN A 238 0.70 -6.14 -14.14
N LYS A 239 0.85 -4.89 -13.68
CA LYS A 239 1.26 -3.76 -14.52
C LYS A 239 2.65 -3.97 -15.13
N SER A 240 3.59 -4.50 -14.34
CA SER A 240 4.94 -4.81 -14.81
C SER A 240 4.92 -5.91 -15.88
N ALA A 241 4.15 -6.96 -15.66
CA ALA A 241 3.97 -8.04 -16.65
C ALA A 241 3.32 -7.54 -17.95
N GLU A 242 2.32 -6.65 -17.87
CA GLU A 242 1.71 -6.03 -19.05
C GLU A 242 2.72 -5.17 -19.81
N ALA A 243 3.48 -4.32 -19.09
CA ALA A 243 4.53 -3.50 -19.69
C ALA A 243 5.60 -4.35 -20.39
N ALA A 244 6.00 -5.48 -19.79
CA ALA A 244 6.94 -6.42 -20.39
C ALA A 244 6.39 -7.05 -21.69
N ARG A 245 5.11 -7.43 -21.73
CA ARG A 245 4.48 -7.95 -22.96
C ARG A 245 4.41 -6.90 -24.07
N VAL A 246 4.09 -5.65 -23.72
CA VAL A 246 4.06 -4.55 -24.70
C VAL A 246 5.46 -4.28 -25.24
N LEU A 247 6.49 -4.29 -24.36
CA LEU A 247 7.88 -4.11 -24.76
C LEU A 247 8.32 -5.22 -25.72
N GLU A 248 8.07 -6.48 -25.37
CA GLU A 248 8.41 -7.64 -26.19
C GLU A 248 7.69 -7.62 -27.56
N HIS A 249 6.42 -7.18 -27.60
CA HIS A 249 5.70 -6.99 -28.86
C HIS A 249 6.33 -5.91 -29.74
N ARG A 250 6.77 -4.80 -29.15
CA ARG A 250 7.48 -3.72 -29.86
C ARG A 250 8.84 -4.19 -30.39
N GLU A 251 9.57 -4.99 -29.62
CA GLU A 251 10.87 -5.54 -30.02
C GLU A 251 10.74 -6.53 -31.19
N ARG A 252 9.73 -7.40 -31.17
CA ARG A 252 9.48 -8.37 -32.27
C ARG A 252 9.14 -7.69 -33.60
N GLY A 253 8.48 -6.53 -33.58
CA GLY A 253 8.15 -5.76 -34.78
C GLY A 253 9.30 -4.91 -35.33
N ARG A 254 10.46 -4.88 -34.64
CA ARG A 254 11.50 -3.88 -34.89
C ARG A 254 12.50 -4.34 -35.94
N ARG A 255 12.71 -3.51 -36.97
CA ARG A 255 13.76 -3.69 -37.99
C ARG A 255 15.05 -2.91 -37.70
N THR A 256 15.01 -1.92 -36.81
CA THR A 256 16.14 -1.03 -36.45
C THR A 256 16.44 -1.07 -34.96
N ARG A 257 17.72 -0.93 -34.56
CA ARG A 257 18.17 -1.04 -33.15
C ARG A 257 17.86 0.17 -32.24
N ARG A 258 17.13 1.20 -32.70
CA ARG A 258 16.97 2.48 -31.96
C ARG A 258 15.71 2.52 -31.11
N ARG A 259 15.79 3.00 -29.86
CA ARG A 259 14.69 3.14 -28.89
C ARG A 259 13.57 4.09 -29.38
N ALA A 260 12.32 3.73 -29.10
CA ALA A 260 11.11 4.46 -29.44
C ALA A 260 10.72 5.38 -28.29
N ALA A 261 9.75 6.27 -28.52
CA ALA A 261 9.37 7.28 -27.56
C ALA A 261 8.82 6.62 -26.30
N GLY A 262 9.36 7.01 -25.14
CA GLY A 262 8.98 6.43 -23.87
C GLY A 262 9.25 4.93 -23.78
N GLU A 263 10.20 4.42 -24.56
CA GLU A 263 10.67 3.04 -24.43
C GLU A 263 11.50 2.86 -23.18
N GLY A 264 12.35 3.81 -22.78
CA GLY A 264 13.07 3.72 -21.51
C GLY A 264 12.11 3.76 -20.32
N LEU A 265 11.05 4.56 -20.43
CA LEU A 265 9.90 4.56 -19.50
C LEU A 265 9.20 3.19 -19.44
N LEU A 266 8.96 2.58 -20.60
CA LEU A 266 8.31 1.27 -20.70
C LEU A 266 9.21 0.16 -20.15
N THR A 267 10.52 0.20 -20.44
CA THR A 267 11.52 -0.72 -19.89
C THR A 267 11.57 -0.62 -18.38
N LEU A 268 11.54 0.59 -17.81
CA LEU A 268 11.47 0.75 -16.36
C LEU A 268 10.20 0.10 -15.79
N ARG A 269 9.04 0.32 -16.42
CA ARG A 269 7.77 -0.28 -15.99
C ARG A 269 7.77 -1.80 -16.09
N ALA A 270 8.49 -2.35 -17.06
CA ALA A 270 8.63 -3.78 -17.26
C ALA A 270 9.62 -4.44 -16.29
N LYS A 271 10.37 -3.66 -15.47
CA LYS A 271 11.25 -4.24 -14.46
C LYS A 271 10.38 -4.95 -13.40
N PRO A 272 10.68 -6.22 -13.06
CA PRO A 272 9.98 -6.92 -12.00
C PRO A 272 10.31 -6.29 -10.63
N PRO A 273 9.46 -6.50 -9.61
CA PRO A 273 9.80 -6.15 -8.23
C PRO A 273 11.13 -6.79 -7.79
N SER A 274 11.82 -6.14 -6.86
CA SER A 274 13.07 -6.67 -6.30
C SER A 274 12.84 -7.85 -5.36
N GLU A 275 13.86 -8.70 -5.16
CA GLU A 275 13.78 -9.83 -4.23
C GLU A 275 13.41 -9.41 -2.80
N ALA A 276 13.84 -8.21 -2.37
CA ALA A 276 13.50 -7.65 -1.08
C ALA A 276 11.99 -7.36 -0.96
N GLU A 277 11.37 -6.83 -2.02
CA GLU A 277 9.92 -6.56 -2.03
C GLU A 277 9.10 -7.85 -2.10
N TYR A 278 9.58 -8.87 -2.83
CA TYR A 278 8.99 -10.21 -2.81
C TYR A 278 9.07 -10.83 -1.43
N THR A 279 10.22 -10.69 -0.75
CA THR A 279 10.39 -11.16 0.63
C THR A 279 9.38 -10.45 1.53
N ASP A 280 9.36 -9.12 1.53
CA ASP A 280 8.46 -8.31 2.36
C ASP A 280 6.97 -8.71 2.22
N VAL A 281 6.47 -8.82 0.98
CA VAL A 281 5.06 -9.21 0.78
C VAL A 281 4.76 -10.64 1.25
N LEU A 282 5.70 -11.58 1.08
CA LEU A 282 5.56 -12.95 1.59
C LEU A 282 5.56 -12.96 3.13
N GLN A 283 6.42 -12.17 3.77
CA GLN A 283 6.43 -12.00 5.22
C GLN A 283 5.09 -11.45 5.73
N LYS A 284 4.53 -10.45 5.03
CA LYS A 284 3.20 -9.89 5.31
C LYS A 284 2.08 -10.93 5.16
N ILE A 285 2.12 -11.79 4.15
CA ILE A 285 1.13 -12.88 3.99
C ILE A 285 1.22 -13.89 5.16
N LYS A 286 2.43 -14.30 5.57
CA LYS A 286 2.61 -15.17 6.75
C LYS A 286 2.05 -14.52 8.02
N TYR A 287 2.33 -13.24 8.18
CA TYR A 287 1.84 -12.45 9.29
C TYR A 287 0.30 -12.37 9.28
N ALA A 288 -0.31 -12.14 8.12
CA ALA A 288 -1.77 -12.13 7.95
C ALA A 288 -2.41 -13.46 8.37
N PHE A 289 -1.86 -14.61 7.99
CA PHE A 289 -2.39 -15.91 8.44
C PHE A 289 -2.39 -16.05 9.97
N SER A 290 -1.36 -15.52 10.63
CA SER A 290 -1.29 -15.53 12.09
C SER A 290 -2.33 -14.60 12.72
N LEU A 291 -2.55 -13.40 12.15
CA LEU A 291 -3.61 -12.50 12.58
C LEU A 291 -5.01 -13.09 12.34
N LEU A 292 -5.26 -13.75 11.20
CA LEU A 292 -6.54 -14.37 10.89
C LEU A 292 -6.93 -15.47 11.88
N ALA A 293 -5.96 -16.27 12.34
CA ALA A 293 -6.20 -17.28 13.36
C ALA A 293 -6.58 -16.68 14.72
N ARG A 294 -5.93 -15.57 15.09
CA ARG A 294 -6.24 -14.83 16.33
C ARG A 294 -7.61 -14.18 16.27
N LEU A 295 -7.97 -13.61 15.12
CA LEU A 295 -9.23 -12.91 14.89
C LEU A 295 -10.41 -13.84 14.58
N ARG A 296 -10.22 -15.16 14.53
CA ARG A 296 -11.25 -16.15 14.14
C ARG A 296 -12.60 -16.00 14.84
N GLY A 297 -12.61 -15.55 16.10
CA GLY A 297 -13.84 -15.31 16.87
C GLY A 297 -14.37 -13.88 16.83
N ASN A 298 -13.65 -12.95 16.20
CA ASN A 298 -13.89 -11.51 16.24
C ASN A 298 -14.35 -10.94 14.89
N ILE A 299 -14.08 -11.63 13.78
CA ILE A 299 -14.47 -11.21 12.43
C ILE A 299 -15.43 -12.21 11.79
N ALA A 300 -16.43 -11.72 11.06
CA ALA A 300 -17.50 -12.57 10.52
C ALA A 300 -18.01 -12.19 9.12
N ASP A 301 -17.66 -11.02 8.58
CA ASP A 301 -18.12 -10.55 7.27
C ASP A 301 -17.04 -9.69 6.59
N PRO A 302 -16.08 -10.30 5.88
CA PRO A 302 -15.84 -11.75 5.74
C PRO A 302 -15.20 -12.38 6.99
N SER A 303 -15.38 -13.69 7.13
CA SER A 303 -14.80 -14.52 8.18
C SER A 303 -13.32 -14.83 7.97
N SER A 304 -12.60 -15.28 9.01
CA SER A 304 -11.18 -15.66 8.90
C SER A 304 -10.88 -16.71 7.82
N PRO A 305 -11.67 -17.79 7.65
CA PRO A 305 -11.47 -18.72 6.54
C PRO A 305 -11.66 -18.08 5.16
N GLU A 306 -12.66 -17.22 4.98
CA GLU A 306 -12.89 -16.54 3.69
C GLU A 306 -11.71 -15.62 3.33
N LEU A 307 -11.22 -14.83 4.29
CA LEU A 307 -10.03 -14.00 4.14
C LEU A 307 -8.75 -14.82 3.88
N LEU A 308 -8.65 -16.00 4.49
CA LEU A 308 -7.56 -16.93 4.20
C LEU A 308 -7.57 -17.34 2.73
N HIS A 309 -8.73 -17.73 2.18
CA HIS A 309 -8.86 -18.05 0.75
C HIS A 309 -8.55 -16.86 -0.16
N PHE A 310 -8.94 -15.64 0.24
CA PHE A 310 -8.61 -14.43 -0.52
C PHE A 310 -7.10 -14.20 -0.65
N LEU A 311 -6.28 -14.67 0.31
CA LEU A 311 -4.82 -14.57 0.25
C LEU A 311 -4.16 -15.57 -0.72
N PHE A 312 -4.79 -16.71 -1.00
CA PHE A 312 -4.19 -17.76 -1.83
C PHE A 312 -4.03 -17.35 -3.30
N GLY A 313 -4.95 -16.55 -3.84
CA GLY A 313 -4.83 -15.99 -5.19
C GLY A 313 -3.58 -15.10 -5.36
N PRO A 314 -3.42 -14.04 -4.54
CA PRO A 314 -2.21 -13.24 -4.44
C PRO A 314 -0.95 -14.08 -4.19
N LEU A 315 -0.98 -15.00 -3.21
CA LEU A 315 0.16 -15.85 -2.86
C LEU A 315 0.63 -16.67 -4.07
N GLN A 316 -0.29 -17.33 -4.78
CA GLN A 316 0.03 -18.10 -5.98
C GLN A 316 0.71 -17.24 -7.06
N MET A 317 0.20 -16.02 -7.28
CA MET A 317 0.77 -15.10 -8.28
C MET A 317 2.17 -14.64 -7.89
N ILE A 318 2.38 -14.33 -6.61
CA ILE A 318 3.68 -13.93 -6.06
C ILE A 318 4.69 -15.07 -6.21
N VAL A 319 4.33 -16.29 -5.80
CA VAL A 319 5.22 -17.47 -5.93
C VAL A 319 5.60 -17.72 -7.39
N ASN A 320 4.62 -17.70 -8.30
CA ASN A 320 4.87 -17.96 -9.73
C ASN A 320 5.81 -16.93 -10.38
N THR A 321 5.86 -15.70 -9.87
CA THR A 321 6.67 -14.62 -10.44
C THR A 321 8.00 -14.40 -9.71
N SER A 322 8.12 -14.86 -8.47
CA SER A 322 9.34 -14.77 -7.66
C SER A 322 10.42 -15.82 -7.99
N GLY A 323 10.15 -16.73 -8.93
CA GLY A 323 11.07 -17.83 -9.29
C GLY A 323 10.65 -19.20 -8.78
N GLY A 324 9.44 -19.35 -8.25
CA GLY A 324 8.88 -20.64 -7.80
C GLY A 324 8.79 -20.78 -6.28
N PRO A 325 8.30 -21.95 -5.81
CA PRO A 325 8.12 -22.22 -4.37
C PRO A 325 9.45 -22.23 -3.60
N GLU A 326 10.58 -22.48 -4.26
CA GLU A 326 11.91 -22.49 -3.65
C GLU A 326 12.26 -21.13 -3.05
N PHE A 327 11.97 -20.04 -3.77
CA PHE A 327 12.19 -18.69 -3.26
C PHE A 327 11.32 -18.42 -2.03
N ALA A 328 10.01 -18.71 -2.12
CA ALA A 328 9.08 -18.49 -1.01
C ALA A 328 9.43 -19.34 0.23
N SER A 329 9.97 -20.55 0.05
CA SER A 329 10.42 -21.42 1.15
C SER A 329 11.55 -20.81 1.98
N SER A 330 12.39 -19.97 1.36
CA SER A 330 13.49 -19.28 2.02
C SER A 330 13.02 -18.18 2.99
N VAL A 331 11.77 -17.71 2.86
CA VAL A 331 11.18 -16.68 3.72
C VAL A 331 10.75 -17.30 5.06
N ARG A 332 11.69 -17.34 6.01
CA ARG A 332 11.49 -17.96 7.32
C ARG A 332 10.66 -17.11 8.28
N ARG A 333 10.85 -15.79 8.26
CA ARG A 333 10.16 -14.85 9.17
C ARG A 333 8.91 -14.23 8.54
N PRO A 334 7.96 -13.74 9.36
CA PRO A 334 7.72 -14.24 10.72
C PRO A 334 7.39 -15.74 10.68
N HIS A 335 7.60 -16.43 11.79
CA HIS A 335 7.12 -17.80 11.91
C HIS A 335 5.59 -17.82 12.07
N LEU A 336 4.93 -18.84 11.54
CA LEU A 336 3.50 -19.04 11.77
C LEU A 336 3.26 -19.54 13.21
N THR A 337 2.18 -19.04 13.82
CA THR A 337 1.72 -19.54 15.13
C THR A 337 1.12 -20.95 14.98
N SER A 338 1.03 -21.66 16.10
CA SER A 338 0.40 -22.99 16.09
C SER A 338 -1.05 -22.93 15.62
N ASP A 339 -1.78 -21.87 16.03
CA ASP A 339 -3.17 -21.65 15.62
C ASP A 339 -3.30 -21.30 14.13
N ALA A 340 -2.33 -20.57 13.55
CA ALA A 340 -2.31 -20.27 12.12
C ALA A 340 -2.17 -21.52 11.27
N VAL A 341 -1.24 -22.41 11.65
CA VAL A 341 -1.05 -23.69 10.96
C VAL A 341 -2.28 -24.58 11.09
N ALA A 342 -2.93 -24.61 12.26
CA ALA A 342 -4.19 -25.32 12.43
C ALA A 342 -5.31 -24.75 11.54
N LEU A 343 -5.48 -23.42 11.51
CA LEU A 343 -6.46 -22.76 10.65
C LEU A 343 -6.23 -23.11 9.17
N LEU A 344 -4.98 -23.07 8.71
CA LEU A 344 -4.63 -23.46 7.33
C LEU A 344 -5.02 -24.92 7.07
N ARG A 345 -4.58 -25.86 7.90
CA ARG A 345 -4.90 -27.30 7.73
C ARG A 345 -6.40 -27.58 7.66
N ASP A 346 -7.19 -26.86 8.45
CA ASP A 346 -8.63 -27.10 8.56
C ASP A 346 -9.44 -26.50 7.39
N ASN A 347 -8.92 -25.48 6.69
CA ASN A 347 -9.72 -24.70 5.74
C ASN A 347 -9.21 -24.71 4.30
N VAL A 348 -7.94 -25.03 4.03
CA VAL A 348 -7.42 -25.00 2.64
C VAL A 348 -8.12 -26.01 1.72
N THR A 349 -8.43 -25.59 0.50
CA THR A 349 -8.89 -26.49 -0.57
C THR A 349 -7.74 -27.39 -1.04
N PRO A 350 -8.01 -28.50 -1.76
CA PRO A 350 -6.95 -29.38 -2.27
C PRO A 350 -5.88 -28.66 -3.10
N ARG A 351 -6.30 -27.73 -3.96
CA ARG A 351 -5.39 -26.92 -4.81
C ARG A 351 -4.56 -25.94 -3.99
N GLU A 352 -5.15 -25.29 -2.99
CA GLU A 352 -4.42 -24.40 -2.08
C GLU A 352 -3.46 -25.18 -1.19
N ASN A 353 -3.83 -26.39 -0.78
CA ASN A 353 -2.97 -27.28 -0.01
C ASN A 353 -1.74 -27.72 -0.82
N GLU A 354 -1.87 -28.01 -2.11
CA GLU A 354 -0.74 -28.28 -3.00
C GLU A 354 0.23 -27.10 -3.04
N LEU A 355 -0.28 -25.87 -3.22
CA LEU A 355 0.57 -24.67 -3.15
C LEU A 355 1.22 -24.55 -1.78
N TRP A 356 0.44 -24.58 -0.70
CA TRP A 356 0.91 -24.36 0.66
C TRP A 356 1.99 -25.36 1.09
N THR A 357 1.79 -26.65 0.77
CA THR A 357 2.77 -27.70 1.05
C THR A 357 4.04 -27.56 0.22
N SER A 358 3.94 -27.05 -1.02
CA SER A 358 5.12 -26.78 -1.85
C SER A 358 6.06 -25.71 -1.27
N LEU A 359 5.56 -24.83 -0.40
CA LEU A 359 6.37 -23.76 0.24
C LEU A 359 7.29 -24.27 1.36
N GLY A 360 7.15 -25.53 1.77
CA GLY A 360 8.04 -26.20 2.72
C GLY A 360 7.78 -25.89 4.21
N ASP A 361 8.72 -26.33 5.05
CA ASP A 361 8.58 -26.37 6.51
C ASP A 361 8.32 -25.00 7.15
N SER A 362 8.91 -23.93 6.60
CA SER A 362 8.76 -22.56 7.12
C SER A 362 7.33 -22.02 7.01
N TRP A 363 6.48 -22.65 6.19
CA TRP A 363 5.07 -22.32 5.98
C TRP A 363 4.11 -23.38 6.52
N THR A 364 4.55 -24.63 6.66
CA THR A 364 3.66 -25.75 7.03
C THR A 364 3.77 -26.18 8.49
N ARG A 365 4.81 -25.71 9.19
CA ARG A 365 5.08 -26.05 10.59
C ARG A 365 5.04 -24.82 11.49
N PRO A 366 4.53 -24.95 12.73
CA PRO A 366 4.55 -23.86 13.69
C PRO A 366 6.00 -23.43 14.01
N GLY A 367 6.20 -22.14 14.28
CA GLY A 367 7.50 -21.59 14.66
C GLY A 367 8.17 -22.26 15.85
N LEU A 368 7.36 -22.90 16.70
CA LEU A 368 7.82 -23.66 17.84
C LEU A 368 8.64 -24.89 17.42
N GLU A 369 8.30 -25.53 16.31
CA GLU A 369 8.96 -26.75 15.81
C GLU A 369 10.21 -26.48 14.96
N LEU A 370 10.38 -25.23 14.53
CA LEU A 370 11.46 -24.80 13.67
C LEU A 370 12.71 -24.41 14.49
N PRO A 371 13.91 -24.43 13.90
CA PRO A 371 15.12 -23.98 14.57
C PRO A 371 14.96 -22.55 15.10
N PRO A 372 15.42 -22.26 16.33
CA PRO A 372 15.42 -20.89 16.83
C PRO A 372 16.23 -20.01 15.88
N GLU A 373 15.68 -18.85 15.55
CA GLU A 373 16.27 -17.94 14.59
C GLU A 373 16.74 -16.70 15.33
N GLU A 374 18.01 -16.34 15.15
CA GLU A 374 18.63 -15.19 15.81
C GLU A 374 18.30 -13.89 15.08
N GLY A 375 17.94 -12.83 15.81
CA GLY A 375 17.68 -11.51 15.25
C GLY A 375 16.45 -10.83 15.87
N PRO A 376 16.17 -9.57 15.47
CA PRO A 376 15.04 -8.82 16.00
C PRO A 376 13.70 -9.47 15.62
N PRO A 377 12.64 -9.27 16.44
CA PRO A 377 11.28 -9.65 16.07
C PRO A 377 10.87 -9.02 14.75
N TYR A 378 10.04 -9.74 13.99
CA TYR A 378 9.47 -9.21 12.77
C TYR A 378 8.58 -8.01 13.07
N ARG A 379 8.73 -6.93 12.30
CA ARG A 379 7.88 -5.75 12.34
C ARG A 379 7.46 -5.42 10.91
N PRO A 380 6.16 -5.41 10.59
CA PRO A 380 5.72 -5.05 9.24
C PRO A 380 5.95 -3.56 8.98
N GLU A 381 6.62 -3.25 7.87
CA GLU A 381 6.77 -1.89 7.36
C GLU A 381 5.76 -1.67 6.23
N PHE A 382 4.81 -0.74 6.40
CA PHE A 382 3.73 -0.56 5.43
C PHE A 382 4.06 0.49 4.36
N PHE A 383 3.66 0.25 3.10
CA PHE A 383 3.93 1.20 2.01
C PHE A 383 3.26 2.57 2.22
N SER A 384 2.22 2.63 3.04
CA SER A 384 1.54 3.87 3.42
C SER A 384 2.33 4.72 4.42
N GLY A 385 3.40 4.18 5.02
CA GLY A 385 4.06 4.79 6.18
C GLY A 385 3.23 4.70 7.46
N TRP A 386 2.13 3.96 7.45
CA TRP A 386 1.32 3.71 8.64
C TRP A 386 2.09 2.82 9.61
N GLU A 387 2.07 3.15 10.89
CA GLU A 387 2.62 2.33 11.96
C GLU A 387 1.54 2.09 13.03
N PRO A 388 1.51 0.90 13.65
CA PRO A 388 0.65 0.67 14.80
C PRO A 388 0.98 1.66 15.93
N PRO A 389 -0.01 2.13 16.71
CA PRO A 389 0.23 3.01 17.84
C PRO A 389 1.24 2.41 18.84
N VAL A 390 2.27 3.19 19.18
CA VAL A 390 3.43 2.76 20.00
C VAL A 390 3.04 2.31 21.42
N THR A 391 1.87 2.73 21.89
CA THR A 391 1.33 2.43 23.21
C THR A 391 0.03 1.62 23.15
N ASP A 392 -0.08 0.61 24.00
CA ASP A 392 -1.34 -0.09 24.24
C ASP A 392 -2.38 0.85 24.91
N PRO A 393 -3.67 0.48 25.00
CA PRO A 393 -4.68 1.28 25.68
C PRO A 393 -4.39 1.54 27.18
N GLN A 394 -3.35 0.93 27.75
CA GLN A 394 -2.87 1.07 29.13
C GLN A 394 -1.55 1.88 29.20
N SER A 395 -1.15 2.54 28.12
CA SER A 395 0.10 3.32 28.03
C SER A 395 1.39 2.50 28.22
N ARG A 396 1.36 1.18 27.98
CA ARG A 396 2.55 0.33 27.95
C ARG A 396 3.13 0.26 26.54
N ALA A 397 4.43 0.00 26.44
CA ALA A 397 5.09 -0.25 25.15
C ALA A 397 4.37 -1.40 24.43
N TRP A 398 3.88 -1.13 23.22
CA TRP A 398 3.16 -2.12 22.43
C TRP A 398 4.11 -3.27 22.05
N GLU A 399 3.62 -4.49 22.27
CA GLU A 399 4.27 -5.71 21.82
C GLU A 399 3.40 -6.33 20.73
N ASP A 400 4.05 -6.71 19.62
CA ASP A 400 3.37 -7.29 18.48
C ASP A 400 2.53 -8.52 18.88
N PRO A 401 1.25 -8.60 18.46
CA PRO A 401 0.33 -9.64 18.92
C PRO A 401 0.77 -11.05 18.51
N VAL A 402 1.37 -11.20 17.32
CA VAL A 402 1.87 -12.49 16.83
C VAL A 402 3.15 -12.87 17.56
N GLU A 403 4.08 -11.92 17.73
CA GLU A 403 5.31 -12.17 18.49
C GLU A 403 5.01 -12.55 19.94
N LYS A 404 4.10 -11.81 20.59
CA LYS A 404 3.64 -12.10 21.96
C LYS A 404 3.06 -13.51 22.07
N GLN A 405 2.30 -13.94 21.06
CA GLN A 405 1.78 -15.30 20.99
C GLN A 405 2.90 -16.34 20.83
N LEU A 406 3.83 -16.12 19.90
CA LEU A 406 4.97 -17.02 19.67
C LEU A 406 5.83 -17.18 20.94
N GLN A 407 6.09 -16.08 21.66
CA GLN A 407 6.79 -16.14 22.94
C GLN A 407 6.02 -16.93 23.99
N HIS A 408 4.69 -16.75 24.07
CA HIS A 408 3.84 -17.50 24.99
C HIS A 408 3.85 -19.00 24.67
N GLU A 409 3.76 -19.39 23.39
CA GLU A 409 3.89 -20.78 22.93
C GLU A 409 5.25 -21.38 23.33
N ARG A 410 6.34 -20.64 23.14
CA ARG A 410 7.69 -21.06 23.57
C ARG A 410 7.79 -21.27 25.08
N ARG A 411 7.25 -20.34 25.88
CA ARG A 411 7.25 -20.44 27.35
C ARG A 411 6.46 -21.67 27.82
N ARG A 412 5.28 -21.93 27.24
CA ARG A 412 4.49 -23.12 27.58
C ARG A 412 5.25 -24.41 27.26
N ARG A 413 5.93 -24.50 26.10
CA ARG A 413 6.73 -25.69 25.76
C ARG A 413 7.88 -25.94 26.73
N GLN A 414 8.54 -24.88 27.20
CA GLN A 414 9.62 -24.99 28.19
C GLN A 414 9.12 -25.47 29.56
N GLN A 415 7.92 -25.06 29.97
CA GLN A 415 7.30 -25.51 31.21
C GLN A 415 6.80 -26.96 31.12
N SER A 416 6.39 -27.41 29.93
CA SER A 416 5.92 -28.78 29.68
C SER A 416 7.06 -29.79 29.43
N ALA A 417 8.29 -29.34 29.19
CA ALA A 417 9.42 -30.23 29.03
C ALA A 417 9.78 -30.84 30.41
N PRO A 418 9.85 -32.18 30.56
CA PRO A 418 10.18 -32.78 31.84
C PRO A 418 11.54 -32.28 32.33
N GLN A 419 11.57 -31.72 33.53
CA GLN A 419 12.83 -31.48 34.24
C GLN A 419 13.53 -32.82 34.38
N VAL A 420 14.60 -33.04 33.63
CA VAL A 420 15.49 -34.19 33.84
C VAL A 420 16.11 -33.99 35.23
N ALA A 421 15.54 -34.65 36.23
CA ALA A 421 16.09 -34.70 37.57
C ALA A 421 17.47 -35.37 37.48
N VAL A 422 18.53 -34.57 37.58
CA VAL A 422 19.89 -35.06 37.75
C VAL A 422 20.02 -35.56 39.20
N ASN A 423 19.39 -36.70 39.48
CA ASN A 423 19.58 -37.42 40.74
C ASN A 423 20.70 -38.44 40.52
N GLY A 424 21.94 -37.96 40.49
CA GLY A 424 23.14 -38.80 40.53
C GLY A 424 23.34 -39.34 41.95
N TRP A 425 22.90 -40.57 42.20
CA TRP A 425 23.22 -41.30 43.42
C TRP A 425 24.70 -41.71 43.40
N VAL A 426 25.47 -41.23 44.38
CA VAL A 426 26.82 -41.75 44.65
C VAL A 426 26.67 -42.98 45.54
N ARG A 427 27.11 -44.14 45.04
CA ARG A 427 27.32 -45.34 45.86
C ARG A 427 28.78 -45.37 46.31
N TRP A 428 28.96 -45.59 47.61
CA TRP A 428 30.22 -45.67 48.34
C TRP A 428 31.24 -46.62 47.74
#